data_AF-A0AAW3TIR9-F1
#
_entry.id   AF-A0AAW3TIR9-F1
#
_cell.length_a   1.000
_cell.length_b   1.000
_cell.length_c   1.000
_cell.angle_alpha   90.00
_cell.angle_beta   90.00
_cell.angle_gamma   90.00
#
_symmetry.space_group_name_H-M   'P 1'
#
loop_
_entity.id
_entity.type
_entity.pdbx_description
1 polymer ?
#
loop_
_entity_poly.entity_id
_entity_poly.type
_entity_poly.pdbx_seq_one_letter_code
_entity_poly.pdbx_strand_id
1 'polypeptide(L)'
;MSLFSFFSRIKTDPKAEAQGEQFFRQALQYHQYGNQDDAILFFTKSLEVSPNHSNVYLNRANCYAIQERYLEAYDDYLKVINMEQKKQSLDDGQASPMALQNLERIKLFLSFEEQNGDKIRGQLASDGFEHFTTRWAEVLSNTHLQNDFNAIKHFVNEEIKELEEMGGVHQEYALNCGIDHSEFVNVTETSSTQQAFVFFKGILCCFSRDPQKMFEIRTKILNKLISISKSSKTVNKISNQKINYNGGMRLVEAEVDIMFIVKNGEVMYVNNETSNLYEIDNDGDMKLDGRVVNFIFKDSNEVIEIFVAFDDQDSYSMFTMNMGRDERLNYVAQAIFQFMGQNNITNVFSATATYSSQYHYTFKLYKKNDKHFMINNNQSQAYLISENIYKNNNADDIKSEFWGMA
;
A
#
# COMPACT_ATOMS: atom_id res chain seq x y z
N MET A 1 -24.48 52.07 28.18
CA MET A 1 -24.75 50.76 28.80
C MET A 1 -24.94 49.77 27.66
N SER A 2 -23.96 48.88 27.46
CA SER A 2 -23.89 48.00 26.29
C SER A 2 -24.93 46.87 26.38
N LEU A 3 -25.58 46.54 25.26
CA LEU A 3 -26.57 45.48 25.07
C LEU A 3 -26.07 44.04 25.35
N PHE A 4 -24.86 43.89 25.89
CA PHE A 4 -24.13 42.62 26.00
C PHE A 4 -24.50 41.74 27.20
N SER A 5 -25.51 42.09 28.00
CA SER A 5 -25.83 41.34 29.23
C SER A 5 -27.06 40.43 29.11
N PHE A 6 -27.31 39.82 27.94
CA PHE A 6 -28.39 38.84 27.81
C PHE A 6 -27.83 37.40 27.73
N PHE A 7 -27.45 36.91 28.90
CA PHE A 7 -27.30 35.49 29.27
C PHE A 7 -26.32 34.62 28.48
N SER A 8 -25.00 34.84 28.62
CA SER A 8 -24.10 33.68 28.61
C SER A 8 -24.27 32.92 29.94
N ARG A 9 -24.61 31.63 29.89
CA ARG A 9 -24.67 30.75 31.07
C ARG A 9 -23.28 30.34 31.58
N ILE A 10 -22.23 30.80 30.90
CA ILE A 10 -20.84 30.40 31.10
C ILE A 10 -20.10 31.61 31.66
N LYS A 11 -19.49 31.44 32.84
CA LYS A 11 -18.58 32.46 33.38
C LYS A 11 -17.24 32.35 32.66
N THR A 12 -16.83 33.41 32.02
CA THR A 12 -15.58 33.53 31.27
C THR A 12 -14.79 34.74 31.73
N ASP A 13 -13.48 34.74 31.46
CA ASP A 13 -12.62 35.90 31.66
C ASP A 13 -12.67 36.80 30.40
N PRO A 14 -13.17 38.06 30.50
CA PRO A 14 -13.25 38.96 29.36
C PRO A 14 -11.90 39.23 28.68
N LYS A 15 -10.79 39.15 29.41
CA LYS A 15 -9.45 39.29 28.80
C LYS A 15 -9.11 38.09 27.93
N ALA A 16 -9.41 36.89 28.42
CA ALA A 16 -9.19 35.65 27.68
C ALA A 16 -10.09 35.58 26.44
N GLU A 17 -11.34 36.06 26.53
CA GLU A 17 -12.23 36.17 25.37
C GLU A 17 -11.71 37.15 24.32
N ALA A 18 -11.29 38.35 24.73
CA ALA A 18 -10.72 39.33 23.81
C ALA A 18 -9.44 38.82 23.12
N GLN A 19 -8.60 38.10 23.86
CA GLN A 19 -7.41 37.45 23.32
C GLN A 19 -7.77 36.31 22.36
N GLY A 20 -8.76 35.48 22.70
CA GLY A 20 -9.26 34.40 21.86
C GLY A 20 -9.84 34.92 20.54
N GLU A 21 -10.60 36.02 20.59
CA GLU A 21 -11.14 36.71 19.41
C GLU A 21 -10.03 37.29 18.52
N GLN A 22 -8.94 37.80 19.11
CA GLN A 22 -7.78 38.26 18.34
C GLN A 22 -7.14 37.09 17.56
N PHE A 23 -6.90 35.97 18.23
CA PHE A 23 -6.37 34.77 17.56
C PHE A 23 -7.32 34.23 16.51
N PHE A 24 -8.64 34.26 16.77
CA PHE A 24 -9.65 33.84 15.80
C PHE A 24 -9.59 34.68 14.52
N ARG A 25 -9.49 36.01 14.63
CA ARG A 25 -9.34 36.89 13.47
C ARG A 25 -8.05 36.66 12.69
N GLN A 26 -6.95 36.41 13.38
CA GLN A 26 -5.68 36.04 12.73
C GLN A 26 -5.82 34.73 11.95
N ALA A 27 -6.43 33.71 12.56
CA ALA A 27 -6.68 32.44 11.91
C ALA A 27 -7.56 32.58 10.65
N LEU A 28 -8.61 33.40 10.71
CA LEU A 28 -9.45 33.70 9.54
C LEU A 28 -8.65 34.38 8.42
N GLN A 29 -7.71 35.28 8.74
CA GLN A 29 -6.84 35.88 7.73
C GLN A 29 -5.96 34.82 7.05
N TYR A 30 -5.29 33.97 7.82
CA TYR A 30 -4.46 32.89 7.25
C TYR A 30 -5.27 31.93 6.39
N HIS A 31 -6.47 31.55 6.85
CA HIS A 31 -7.40 30.71 6.10
C HIS A 31 -7.81 31.34 4.76
N GLN A 32 -8.13 32.65 4.75
CA GLN A 32 -8.46 33.40 3.54
C GLN A 32 -7.30 33.48 2.53
N TYR A 33 -6.06 33.46 3.01
CA TYR A 33 -4.86 33.41 2.17
C TYR A 33 -4.46 31.98 1.76
N GLY A 34 -5.26 30.96 2.09
CA GLY A 34 -4.96 29.56 1.75
C GLY A 34 -3.92 28.91 2.65
N ASN A 35 -3.43 29.59 3.70
CA ASN A 35 -2.44 29.05 4.61
C ASN A 35 -3.15 28.32 5.77
N GLN A 36 -3.50 27.06 5.51
CA GLN A 36 -4.31 26.26 6.44
C GLN A 36 -3.53 25.88 7.71
N ASP A 37 -2.22 25.66 7.63
CA ASP A 37 -1.39 25.29 8.79
C ASP A 37 -1.34 26.42 9.83
N ASP A 38 -1.08 27.66 9.39
CA ASP A 38 -1.11 28.81 10.30
C ASP A 38 -2.53 29.10 10.80
N ALA A 39 -3.55 28.90 9.96
CA ALA A 39 -4.94 29.03 10.38
C ALA A 39 -5.27 28.06 11.54
N ILE A 40 -4.91 26.78 11.40
CA ILE A 40 -5.09 25.75 12.44
C ILE A 40 -4.34 26.13 13.73
N LEU A 41 -3.11 26.62 13.60
CA LEU A 41 -2.31 27.07 14.75
C LEU A 41 -3.01 28.18 15.52
N PHE A 42 -3.50 29.22 14.83
CA PHE A 42 -4.16 30.35 15.48
C PHE A 42 -5.58 30.00 15.98
N PHE A 43 -6.33 29.14 15.30
CA PHE A 43 -7.58 28.61 15.86
C PHE A 43 -7.32 27.81 17.14
N THR A 44 -6.23 27.03 17.18
CA THR A 44 -5.85 26.27 18.38
C THR A 44 -5.50 27.21 19.54
N LYS A 45 -4.70 28.26 19.30
CA LYS A 45 -4.42 29.31 20.30
C LYS A 45 -5.69 30.01 20.79
N SER A 46 -6.65 30.24 19.89
CA SER A 46 -7.97 30.81 20.26
C SER A 46 -8.71 29.89 21.23
N LEU A 47 -8.74 28.58 20.94
CA LEU A 47 -9.41 27.57 21.77
C LEU A 47 -8.69 27.29 23.10
N GLU A 48 -7.37 27.48 23.17
CA GLU A 48 -6.61 27.36 24.42
C GLU A 48 -7.04 28.41 25.46
N VAL A 49 -7.33 29.64 25.02
CA VAL A 49 -7.74 30.74 25.90
C VAL A 49 -9.26 30.90 25.99
N SER A 50 -10.00 30.49 24.96
CA SER A 50 -11.47 30.57 24.88
C SER A 50 -12.05 29.28 24.29
N PRO A 51 -12.21 28.20 25.09
CA PRO A 51 -12.55 26.87 24.60
C PRO A 51 -14.03 26.68 24.24
N ASN A 52 -14.88 27.69 24.44
CA ASN A 52 -16.34 27.57 24.30
C ASN A 52 -16.84 28.34 23.07
N HIS A 53 -16.09 28.35 21.98
CA HIS A 53 -16.43 29.10 20.77
C HIS A 53 -16.71 28.14 19.60
N SER A 54 -18.00 27.90 19.29
CA SER A 54 -18.37 26.90 18.29
C SER A 54 -17.90 27.27 16.88
N ASN A 55 -17.93 28.55 16.50
CA ASN A 55 -17.40 29.00 15.22
C ASN A 55 -15.89 28.75 15.07
N VAL A 56 -15.10 28.82 16.14
CA VAL A 56 -13.65 28.54 16.07
C VAL A 56 -13.42 27.06 15.77
N TYR A 57 -14.14 26.16 16.45
CA TYR A 57 -14.11 24.73 16.13
C TYR A 57 -14.56 24.44 14.70
N LEU A 58 -15.65 25.07 14.24
CA LEU A 58 -16.15 24.89 12.87
C LEU A 58 -15.08 25.29 11.83
N ASN A 59 -14.44 26.44 12.00
CA ASN A 59 -13.44 26.92 11.05
C ASN A 59 -12.15 26.09 11.09
N ARG A 60 -11.72 25.63 12.28
CA ARG A 60 -10.58 24.72 12.38
C ARG A 60 -10.88 23.37 11.74
N ALA A 61 -12.08 22.83 11.94
CA ALA A 61 -12.54 21.61 11.26
C ALA A 61 -12.56 21.77 9.74
N ASN A 62 -12.95 22.93 9.22
CA ASN A 62 -12.89 23.21 7.78
C ASN A 62 -11.44 23.19 7.27
N CYS A 63 -10.49 23.77 8.01
CA CYS A 63 -9.07 23.73 7.64
C CYS A 63 -8.54 22.29 7.66
N TYR A 64 -8.88 21.50 8.68
CA TYR A 64 -8.55 20.09 8.71
C TYR A 64 -9.16 19.33 7.52
N ALA A 65 -10.42 19.59 7.18
CA ALA A 65 -11.08 18.94 6.04
C ALA A 65 -10.43 19.31 4.70
N ILE A 66 -10.01 20.58 4.52
CA ILE A 66 -9.24 21.01 3.33
C ILE A 66 -7.93 20.24 3.23
N GLN A 67 -7.23 20.04 4.34
CA GLN A 67 -6.00 19.24 4.40
C GLN A 67 -6.26 17.72 4.43
N GLU A 68 -7.51 17.28 4.27
CA GLU A 68 -7.94 15.87 4.33
C GLU A 68 -7.65 15.17 5.67
N ARG A 69 -7.48 15.96 6.71
CA ARG A 69 -7.34 15.52 8.10
C ARG A 69 -8.73 15.23 8.67
N TYR A 70 -9.40 14.26 8.06
CA TYR A 70 -10.83 14.03 8.26
C TYR A 70 -11.18 13.58 9.68
N LEU A 71 -10.30 12.84 10.36
CA LEU A 71 -10.52 12.42 11.75
C LEU A 71 -10.48 13.62 12.71
N GLU A 72 -9.54 14.55 12.54
CA GLU A 72 -9.53 15.79 13.33
C GLU A 72 -10.70 16.72 12.99
N ALA A 73 -11.07 16.81 11.71
CA ALA A 73 -12.25 17.54 11.29
C ALA A 73 -13.53 16.98 11.94
N TYR A 74 -13.67 15.66 11.96
CA TYR A 74 -14.79 14.95 12.61
C TYR A 74 -14.88 15.30 14.09
N ASP A 75 -13.76 15.22 14.82
CA ASP A 75 -13.71 15.51 16.26
C ASP A 75 -14.18 16.95 16.55
N ASP A 76 -13.72 17.92 15.76
CA ASP A 76 -14.12 19.33 15.92
C ASP A 76 -15.57 19.59 15.49
N TYR A 77 -16.07 18.99 14.40
CA TYR A 77 -17.49 19.12 14.02
C TYR A 77 -18.42 18.52 15.09
N LEU A 78 -18.06 17.37 15.67
CA LEU A 78 -18.80 16.81 16.79
C LEU A 78 -18.76 17.72 18.02
N LYS A 79 -17.62 18.39 18.26
CA LYS A 79 -17.50 19.35 19.36
C LYS A 79 -18.48 20.52 19.20
N VAL A 80 -18.62 21.06 17.98
CA VAL A 80 -19.61 22.10 17.64
C VAL A 80 -21.03 21.64 18.00
N ILE A 81 -21.45 20.49 17.47
CA ILE A 81 -22.81 19.97 17.65
C ILE A 81 -23.12 19.76 19.14
N ASN A 82 -22.20 19.11 19.85
CA ASN A 82 -22.36 18.84 21.28
C ASN A 82 -22.40 20.14 22.11
N MET A 83 -21.59 21.14 21.76
CA MET A 83 -21.51 22.41 22.47
C MET A 83 -22.81 23.21 22.32
N GLU A 84 -23.32 23.34 21.10
CA GLU A 84 -24.55 24.10 20.84
C GLU A 84 -25.79 23.39 21.41
N GLN A 85 -25.86 22.05 21.28
CA GLN A 85 -26.92 21.25 21.89
C GLN A 85 -26.99 21.45 23.42
N LYS A 86 -25.83 21.53 24.08
CA LYS A 86 -25.72 21.76 25.52
C LYS A 86 -25.83 23.23 25.93
N LYS A 87 -25.98 24.15 24.97
CA LYS A 87 -25.96 25.62 25.20
C LYS A 87 -24.69 26.07 25.92
N GLN A 88 -23.56 25.49 25.50
CA GLN A 88 -22.22 25.74 26.02
C GLN A 88 -21.37 26.59 25.06
N SER A 89 -21.95 27.15 23.99
CA SER A 89 -21.24 28.09 23.12
C SER A 89 -21.33 29.53 23.66
N LEU A 90 -20.28 30.31 23.44
CA LEU A 90 -20.19 31.74 23.72
C LEU A 90 -20.77 32.59 22.59
N ASP A 91 -20.80 32.04 21.37
CA ASP A 91 -21.41 32.66 20.20
C ASP A 91 -22.89 32.23 20.03
N ASP A 92 -23.54 32.76 18.99
CA ASP A 92 -24.99 32.65 18.76
C ASP A 92 -25.50 31.20 18.54
N GLY A 93 -24.62 30.20 18.53
CA GLY A 93 -24.99 28.79 18.49
C GLY A 93 -25.63 28.36 17.16
N GLN A 94 -25.09 28.83 16.04
CA GLN A 94 -25.61 28.60 14.67
C GLN A 94 -24.68 27.75 13.78
N ALA A 95 -23.60 27.19 14.33
CA ALA A 95 -22.59 26.46 13.56
C ALA A 95 -22.98 24.98 13.29
N SER A 96 -23.87 24.39 14.09
CA SER A 96 -24.26 22.97 13.97
C SER A 96 -24.79 22.56 12.59
N PRO A 97 -25.64 23.33 11.89
CA PRO A 97 -26.10 22.97 10.55
C PRO A 97 -24.95 22.85 9.55
N MET A 98 -23.97 23.75 9.61
CA MET A 98 -22.78 23.70 8.75
C MET A 98 -21.87 22.53 9.12
N ALA A 99 -21.66 22.28 10.42
CA ALA A 99 -20.90 21.13 10.90
C ALA A 99 -21.52 19.80 10.42
N LEU A 100 -22.84 19.64 10.52
CA LEU A 100 -23.56 18.47 10.02
C LEU A 100 -23.41 18.31 8.50
N GLN A 101 -23.53 19.40 7.75
CA GLN A 101 -23.33 19.37 6.30
C GLN A 101 -21.91 18.91 5.94
N ASN A 102 -20.89 19.43 6.62
CA ASN A 102 -19.50 19.05 6.35
C ASN A 102 -19.17 17.64 6.81
N LEU A 103 -19.76 17.17 7.91
CA LEU A 103 -19.68 15.77 8.35
C LEU A 103 -20.22 14.83 7.27
N GLU A 104 -21.37 15.14 6.66
CA GLU A 104 -21.92 14.32 5.58
C GLU A 104 -21.00 14.30 4.34
N ARG A 105 -20.24 15.37 4.07
CA ARG A 105 -19.25 15.40 2.97
C ARG A 105 -18.07 14.46 3.21
N ILE A 106 -17.58 14.35 4.44
CA ILE A 106 -16.42 13.51 4.77
C ILE A 106 -16.79 12.09 5.22
N LYS A 107 -18.10 11.84 5.43
CA LYS A 107 -18.64 10.58 5.97
C LYS A 107 -18.15 9.33 5.25
N LEU A 108 -18.04 9.39 3.93
CA LEU A 108 -17.60 8.23 3.16
C LEU A 108 -16.16 7.81 3.53
N PHE A 109 -15.27 8.78 3.80
CA PHE A 109 -13.88 8.52 4.17
C PHE A 109 -13.78 8.03 5.60
N LEU A 110 -14.65 8.52 6.49
CA LEU A 110 -14.76 8.02 7.86
C LEU A 110 -15.25 6.57 7.87
N SER A 111 -16.27 6.23 7.08
CA SER A 111 -16.74 4.85 6.95
C SER A 111 -15.68 3.93 6.34
N PHE A 112 -14.87 4.42 5.40
CA PHE A 112 -13.74 3.66 4.86
C PHE A 112 -12.69 3.39 5.95
N GLU A 113 -12.33 4.40 6.74
CA GLU A 113 -11.37 4.28 7.84
C GLU A 113 -11.86 3.31 8.91
N GLU A 114 -13.13 3.40 9.31
CA GLU A 114 -13.74 2.50 10.29
C GLU A 114 -13.69 1.03 9.84
N GLN A 115 -13.89 0.78 8.55
CA GLN A 115 -13.92 -0.58 8.00
C GLN A 115 -12.52 -1.15 7.73
N ASN A 116 -11.56 -0.32 7.33
CA ASN A 116 -10.29 -0.78 6.74
C ASN A 116 -9.04 -0.29 7.48
N GLY A 117 -9.16 0.71 8.36
CA GLY A 117 -8.03 1.46 8.90
C GLY A 117 -7.00 0.59 9.61
N ASP A 118 -7.43 -0.31 10.49
CA ASP A 118 -6.51 -1.18 11.23
C ASP A 118 -5.76 -2.16 10.32
N LYS A 119 -6.44 -2.68 9.30
CA LYS A 119 -5.82 -3.54 8.28
C LYS A 119 -4.78 -2.77 7.48
N ILE A 120 -5.11 -1.57 7.01
CA ILE A 120 -4.22 -0.75 6.19
C ILE A 120 -2.99 -0.28 6.99
N ARG A 121 -3.19 0.17 8.23
CA ARG A 121 -2.08 0.52 9.14
C ARG A 121 -1.22 -0.70 9.47
N GLY A 122 -1.84 -1.86 9.69
CA GLY A 122 -1.14 -3.13 9.90
C GLY A 122 -0.28 -3.55 8.69
N GLN A 123 -0.78 -3.38 7.47
CA GLN A 123 -0.03 -3.61 6.24
C GLN A 123 1.20 -2.72 6.15
N LEU A 124 1.08 -1.42 6.45
CA LEU A 124 2.23 -0.53 6.46
C LEU A 124 3.31 -1.01 7.45
N ALA A 125 2.89 -1.48 8.63
CA ALA A 125 3.80 -2.01 9.65
C ALA A 125 4.48 -3.32 9.22
N SER A 126 3.77 -4.20 8.50
CA SER A 126 4.31 -5.51 8.09
C SER A 126 5.14 -5.44 6.80
N ASP A 127 4.68 -4.70 5.79
CA ASP A 127 5.28 -4.66 4.47
C ASP A 127 6.48 -3.70 4.41
N GLY A 128 6.53 -2.71 5.30
CA GLY A 128 7.43 -1.58 5.19
C GLY A 128 6.95 -0.55 4.16
N PHE A 129 7.44 0.68 4.32
CA PHE A 129 6.93 1.85 3.61
C PHE A 129 7.02 1.77 2.08
N GLU A 130 8.13 1.24 1.54
CA GLU A 130 8.34 1.16 0.10
C GLU A 130 7.38 0.15 -0.57
N HIS A 131 7.19 -1.01 0.04
CA HIS A 131 6.27 -2.03 -0.48
C HIS A 131 4.82 -1.59 -0.34
N PHE A 132 4.46 -1.00 0.80
CA PHE A 132 3.13 -0.45 1.03
C PHE A 132 2.76 0.57 -0.08
N THR A 133 3.63 1.54 -0.33
CA THR A 133 3.37 2.59 -1.34
C THR A 133 3.39 2.05 -2.76
N THR A 134 4.22 1.04 -3.06
CA THR A 134 4.19 0.33 -4.36
C THR A 134 2.86 -0.38 -4.57
N ARG A 135 2.43 -1.16 -3.57
CA ARG A 135 1.18 -1.92 -3.63
C ARG A 135 0.00 -1.00 -3.93
N TRP A 136 -0.16 0.08 -3.17
CA TRP A 136 -1.31 0.97 -3.33
C TRP A 136 -1.28 1.79 -4.62
N ALA A 137 -0.09 2.15 -5.14
CA ALA A 137 0.02 2.73 -6.46
C ALA A 137 -0.42 1.74 -7.55
N GLU A 138 -0.05 0.47 -7.44
CA GLU A 138 -0.49 -0.58 -8.37
C GLU A 138 -1.97 -0.89 -8.24
N VAL A 139 -2.55 -0.91 -7.03
CA VAL A 139 -4.01 -1.06 -6.85
C VAL A 139 -4.76 0.08 -7.54
N LEU A 140 -4.32 1.33 -7.34
CA LEU A 140 -4.92 2.48 -8.00
C LEU A 140 -4.81 2.35 -9.52
N SER A 141 -3.62 2.07 -10.04
CA SER A 141 -3.37 1.88 -11.47
C SER A 141 -4.22 0.75 -12.06
N ASN A 142 -4.11 -0.46 -11.52
CA ASN A 142 -4.70 -1.67 -12.09
C ASN A 142 -6.22 -1.72 -11.93
N THR A 143 -6.72 -1.40 -10.73
CA THR A 143 -8.13 -1.66 -10.37
C THR A 143 -9.02 -0.46 -10.61
N HIS A 144 -8.58 0.73 -10.20
CA HIS A 144 -9.41 1.93 -10.25
C HIS A 144 -9.19 2.73 -11.53
N LEU A 145 -8.00 2.65 -12.12
CA LEU A 145 -7.63 3.36 -13.33
C LEU A 145 -7.45 2.42 -14.53
N GLN A 146 -7.66 1.10 -14.34
CA GLN A 146 -7.67 0.07 -15.39
C GLN A 146 -6.39 0.00 -16.24
N ASN A 147 -5.25 0.45 -15.69
CA ASN A 147 -4.01 0.69 -16.43
C ASN A 147 -4.19 1.60 -17.66
N ASP A 148 -5.25 2.40 -17.67
CA ASP A 148 -5.47 3.42 -18.67
C ASP A 148 -4.54 4.59 -18.37
N PHE A 149 -3.58 4.78 -19.27
CA PHE A 149 -2.58 5.82 -19.16
C PHE A 149 -3.17 7.23 -19.03
N ASN A 150 -4.22 7.51 -19.79
CA ASN A 150 -4.87 8.81 -19.77
C ASN A 150 -5.63 8.99 -18.45
N ALA A 151 -6.28 7.94 -17.94
CA ALA A 151 -6.92 7.97 -16.62
C ALA A 151 -5.91 8.19 -15.49
N ILE A 152 -4.75 7.52 -15.52
CA ILE A 152 -3.67 7.73 -14.55
C ILE A 152 -3.14 9.16 -14.62
N LYS A 153 -2.91 9.68 -15.82
CA LYS A 153 -2.49 11.06 -16.00
C LYS A 153 -3.53 12.04 -15.47
N HIS A 154 -4.80 11.83 -15.79
CA HIS A 154 -5.90 12.66 -15.32
C HIS A 154 -5.97 12.68 -13.79
N PHE A 155 -5.95 11.50 -13.17
CA PHE A 155 -5.97 11.33 -11.72
C PHE A 155 -4.81 12.07 -11.03
N VAL A 156 -3.58 11.88 -11.51
CA VAL A 156 -2.40 12.55 -10.94
C VAL A 156 -2.52 14.08 -11.06
N ASN A 157 -3.00 14.58 -12.20
CA ASN A 157 -3.18 16.01 -12.41
C ASN A 157 -4.28 16.60 -11.51
N GLU A 158 -5.39 15.90 -11.33
CA GLU A 158 -6.45 16.30 -10.40
C GLU A 158 -5.92 16.33 -8.95
N GLU A 159 -5.15 15.32 -8.51
CA GLU A 159 -4.55 15.29 -7.16
C GLU A 159 -3.57 16.45 -6.94
N ILE A 160 -2.75 16.76 -7.95
CA ILE A 160 -1.77 17.86 -7.83
C ILE A 160 -2.45 19.22 -7.76
N LYS A 161 -3.57 19.42 -8.48
CA LYS A 161 -4.38 20.63 -8.36
C LYS A 161 -4.98 20.77 -6.97
N GLU A 162 -5.54 19.70 -6.39
CA GLU A 162 -6.04 19.74 -5.02
C GLU A 162 -4.92 20.05 -4.01
N LEU A 163 -3.72 19.50 -4.21
CA LEU A 163 -2.55 19.80 -3.36
C LEU A 163 -2.10 21.26 -3.46
N GLU A 164 -2.18 21.85 -4.66
CA GLU A 164 -1.93 23.28 -4.85
C GLU A 164 -2.94 24.14 -4.07
N GLU A 165 -4.22 23.75 -4.10
CA GLU A 165 -5.30 24.44 -3.37
C GLU A 165 -5.20 24.30 -1.84
N MET A 166 -4.61 23.21 -1.34
CA MET A 166 -4.38 23.00 0.10
C MET A 166 -3.35 23.97 0.70
N GLY A 167 -2.45 24.53 -0.11
CA GLY A 167 -1.40 25.45 0.33
C GLY A 167 -0.26 24.81 1.12
N GLY A 168 0.71 25.65 1.53
CA GLY A 168 1.85 25.23 2.36
C GLY A 168 2.72 24.16 1.70
N VAL A 169 3.07 23.13 2.47
CA VAL A 169 3.92 22.01 1.99
C VAL A 169 3.30 21.23 0.82
N HIS A 170 1.96 21.20 0.73
CA HIS A 170 1.24 20.53 -0.36
C HIS A 170 1.41 21.29 -1.67
N GLN A 171 1.29 22.61 -1.62
CA GLN A 171 1.54 23.49 -2.75
C GLN A 171 3.01 23.46 -3.18
N GLU A 172 3.95 23.43 -2.23
CA GLU A 172 5.37 23.28 -2.55
C GLU A 172 5.64 21.97 -3.29
N TYR A 173 5.07 20.85 -2.84
CA TYR A 173 5.18 19.58 -3.57
C TYR A 173 4.55 19.65 -4.95
N ALA A 174 3.35 20.23 -5.08
CA ALA A 174 2.67 20.37 -6.37
C ALA A 174 3.56 21.12 -7.39
N LEU A 175 4.18 22.23 -6.97
CA LEU A 175 5.09 23.02 -7.82
C LEU A 175 6.41 22.30 -8.14
N ASN A 176 6.89 21.44 -7.24
CA ASN A 176 8.21 20.79 -7.34
C ASN A 176 8.15 19.31 -7.79
N CYS A 177 6.97 18.74 -8.05
CA CYS A 177 6.81 17.31 -8.37
C CYS A 177 7.43 16.89 -9.73
N GLY A 178 8.00 17.83 -10.49
CA GLY A 178 8.72 17.56 -11.74
C GLY A 178 7.82 17.06 -12.87
N ILE A 179 6.53 17.41 -12.81
CA ILE A 179 5.56 17.14 -13.86
C ILE A 179 5.46 18.35 -14.80
N ASP A 180 5.58 18.10 -16.10
CA ASP A 180 5.19 19.08 -17.10
C ASP A 180 3.65 19.07 -17.23
N HIS A 181 2.99 20.03 -16.59
CA HIS A 181 1.54 20.17 -16.62
C HIS A 181 0.95 20.28 -18.03
N SER A 182 1.75 20.70 -19.03
CA SER A 182 1.30 20.78 -20.42
C SER A 182 0.99 19.40 -21.02
N GLU A 183 1.61 18.32 -20.53
CA GLU A 183 1.32 16.95 -20.94
C GLU A 183 -0.08 16.46 -20.52
N PHE A 184 -0.80 17.24 -19.69
CA PHE A 184 -2.06 16.86 -19.07
C PHE A 184 -3.24 17.73 -19.54
N VAL A 185 -3.00 18.67 -20.47
CA VAL A 185 -3.99 19.66 -20.96
C VAL A 185 -4.99 19.08 -21.97
N ASN A 186 -4.74 17.87 -22.50
CA ASN A 186 -5.56 17.26 -23.58
C ASN A 186 -6.08 15.86 -23.25
N VAL A 187 -6.17 15.48 -21.97
CA VAL A 187 -6.77 14.20 -21.60
C VAL A 187 -8.29 14.29 -21.79
N THR A 188 -8.81 13.61 -22.81
CA THR A 188 -10.25 13.58 -23.11
C THR A 188 -11.01 12.84 -22.00
N GLU A 189 -11.99 13.52 -21.41
CA GLU A 189 -12.89 13.03 -20.36
C GLU A 189 -13.76 11.86 -20.85
N THR A 190 -13.31 10.62 -20.64
CA THR A 190 -14.17 9.43 -20.75
C THR A 190 -13.95 8.39 -19.64
N SER A 191 -12.92 8.55 -18.80
CA SER A 191 -12.58 7.63 -17.71
C SER A 191 -12.97 8.23 -16.36
N SER A 192 -13.85 7.59 -15.59
CA SER A 192 -14.23 8.08 -14.26
C SER A 192 -13.10 7.85 -13.25
N THR A 193 -12.28 8.88 -13.00
CA THR A 193 -11.26 8.90 -11.94
C THR A 193 -11.88 9.00 -10.54
N GLN A 194 -13.16 9.38 -10.46
CA GLN A 194 -13.86 9.61 -9.20
C GLN A 194 -13.77 8.43 -8.22
N GLN A 195 -13.87 7.18 -8.70
CA GLN A 195 -13.72 6.01 -7.84
C GLN A 195 -12.29 5.84 -7.33
N ALA A 196 -11.29 6.15 -8.15
CA ALA A 196 -9.88 6.15 -7.75
C ALA A 196 -9.61 7.23 -6.69
N PHE A 197 -10.18 8.43 -6.85
CA PHE A 197 -10.13 9.51 -5.87
C PHE A 197 -10.70 9.08 -4.53
N VAL A 198 -11.96 8.66 -4.54
CA VAL A 198 -12.67 8.21 -3.33
C VAL A 198 -11.86 7.15 -2.58
N PHE A 199 -11.31 6.18 -3.30
CA PHE A 199 -10.50 5.13 -2.73
C PHE A 199 -9.16 5.64 -2.18
N PHE A 200 -8.44 6.46 -2.95
CA PHE A 200 -7.15 7.01 -2.54
C PHE A 200 -7.28 7.87 -1.28
N LYS A 201 -8.26 8.78 -1.26
CA LYS A 201 -8.56 9.62 -0.09
C LYS A 201 -8.99 8.77 1.11
N GLY A 202 -9.68 7.65 0.89
CA GLY A 202 -9.96 6.65 1.93
C GLY A 202 -8.70 6.07 2.55
N ILE A 203 -7.71 5.66 1.74
CA ILE A 203 -6.41 5.17 2.23
C ILE A 203 -5.70 6.25 3.05
N LEU A 204 -5.67 7.49 2.55
CA LEU A 204 -5.03 8.61 3.25
C LEU A 204 -5.73 8.94 4.58
N CYS A 205 -7.06 8.85 4.62
CA CYS A 205 -7.86 9.04 5.84
C CYS A 205 -7.38 8.12 6.98
N CYS A 206 -6.96 6.89 6.67
CA CYS A 206 -6.43 5.94 7.66
C CYS A 206 -5.16 6.42 8.38
N PHE A 207 -4.48 7.43 7.83
CA PHE A 207 -3.28 8.05 8.39
C PHE A 207 -3.50 9.51 8.78
N SER A 208 -4.74 10.03 8.74
CA SER A 208 -5.02 11.46 8.92
C SER A 208 -4.53 12.07 10.24
N ARG A 209 -4.47 11.26 11.30
CA ARG A 209 -3.91 11.67 12.61
C ARG A 209 -2.38 11.81 12.64
N ASP A 210 -1.70 11.38 11.59
CA ASP A 210 -0.28 11.64 11.34
C ASP A 210 -0.16 12.35 9.97
N PRO A 211 -0.36 13.68 9.92
CA PRO A 211 -0.41 14.43 8.67
C PRO A 211 0.89 14.33 7.87
N GLN A 212 2.03 14.25 8.56
CA GLN A 212 3.32 14.08 7.90
C GLN A 212 3.38 12.71 7.21
N LYS A 213 3.00 11.64 7.92
CA LYS A 213 3.01 10.29 7.33
C LYS A 213 2.00 10.15 6.19
N MET A 214 0.81 10.72 6.36
CA MET A 214 -0.21 10.77 5.31
C MET A 214 0.34 11.43 4.05
N PHE A 215 1.01 12.58 4.19
CA PHE A 215 1.63 13.29 3.08
C PHE A 215 2.76 12.51 2.42
N GLU A 216 3.65 11.89 3.21
CA GLU A 216 4.71 11.01 2.69
C GLU A 216 4.14 9.85 1.85
N ILE A 217 3.08 9.19 2.33
CA ILE A 217 2.38 8.11 1.62
C ILE A 217 1.80 8.64 0.31
N ARG A 218 1.08 9.78 0.37
CA ARG A 218 0.47 10.44 -0.80
C ARG A 218 1.53 10.71 -1.86
N THR A 219 2.59 11.43 -1.51
CA THR A 219 3.70 11.78 -2.40
C THR A 219 4.34 10.55 -3.03
N LYS A 220 4.62 9.51 -2.24
CA LYS A 220 5.29 8.31 -2.74
C LYS A 220 4.41 7.53 -3.73
N ILE A 221 3.11 7.42 -3.46
CA ILE A 221 2.14 6.79 -4.37
C ILE A 221 2.03 7.60 -5.67
N LEU A 222 1.88 8.93 -5.58
CA LEU A 222 1.80 9.80 -6.76
C LEU A 222 3.07 9.69 -7.62
N ASN A 223 4.27 9.71 -7.01
CA ASN A 223 5.53 9.52 -7.72
C ASN A 223 5.61 8.19 -8.48
N LYS A 224 5.07 7.11 -7.92
CA LYS A 224 5.00 5.82 -8.60
C LYS A 224 4.00 5.85 -9.76
N LEU A 225 2.82 6.45 -9.60
CA LEU A 225 1.86 6.64 -10.69
C LEU A 225 2.43 7.52 -11.83
N ILE A 226 3.20 8.56 -11.48
CA ILE A 226 3.94 9.39 -12.45
C ILE A 226 4.95 8.53 -13.20
N SER A 227 5.68 7.65 -12.52
CA SER A 227 6.64 6.76 -13.19
C SER A 227 5.96 5.80 -14.17
N ILE A 228 4.81 5.21 -13.78
CA ILE A 228 3.97 4.34 -14.62
C ILE A 228 3.48 5.09 -15.86
N SER A 229 3.09 6.36 -15.69
CA SER A 229 2.67 7.23 -16.80
C SER A 229 3.84 7.81 -17.63
N LYS A 230 5.10 7.47 -17.34
CA LYS A 230 6.26 7.82 -18.18
C LYS A 230 6.84 6.61 -18.92
N SER A 231 6.72 5.41 -18.35
CA SER A 231 7.25 4.16 -18.93
C SER A 231 6.46 3.63 -20.13
N SER A 232 5.26 4.16 -20.42
CA SER A 232 4.33 3.61 -21.43
C SER A 232 4.59 4.03 -22.90
N LYS A 233 5.80 4.47 -23.27
CA LYS A 233 6.18 4.36 -24.70
C LYS A 233 6.23 2.90 -25.18
N THR A 234 6.11 1.90 -24.30
CA THR A 234 6.10 0.49 -24.68
C THR A 234 5.41 -0.42 -23.65
N VAL A 235 4.08 -0.38 -23.49
CA VAL A 235 3.39 -1.47 -22.75
C VAL A 235 2.07 -1.85 -23.42
N ASN A 236 2.15 -2.84 -24.30
CA ASN A 236 1.00 -3.67 -24.68
C ASN A 236 0.75 -4.68 -23.54
N LYS A 237 -0.48 -4.69 -23.01
CA LYS A 237 -1.21 -5.87 -22.49
C LYS A 237 -0.34 -6.92 -21.74
N ILE A 238 -0.01 -6.66 -20.47
CA ILE A 238 0.67 -7.63 -19.59
C ILE A 238 -0.38 -8.60 -19.03
N SER A 239 -0.57 -9.70 -19.73
CA SER A 239 -1.07 -10.96 -19.16
C SER A 239 -0.23 -12.09 -19.76
N ASN A 240 0.47 -12.83 -18.91
CA ASN A 240 1.27 -14.04 -19.20
C ASN A 240 2.61 -13.85 -19.95
N GLN A 241 3.37 -12.80 -19.65
CA GLN A 241 4.78 -12.74 -20.06
C GLN A 241 5.70 -13.26 -18.95
N LYS A 242 6.75 -14.00 -19.34
CA LYS A 242 7.86 -14.44 -18.48
C LYS A 242 8.42 -13.29 -17.66
N ILE A 243 8.99 -13.59 -16.49
CA ILE A 243 9.68 -12.58 -15.68
C ILE A 243 10.90 -12.07 -16.45
N ASN A 244 10.94 -10.75 -16.70
CA ASN A 244 12.10 -10.10 -17.30
C ASN A 244 13.12 -9.77 -16.20
N TYR A 245 13.87 -10.77 -15.78
CA TYR A 245 14.93 -10.64 -14.79
C TYR A 245 16.18 -11.39 -15.27
N ASN A 246 17.30 -10.69 -15.36
CA ASN A 246 18.57 -11.26 -15.79
C ASN A 246 19.37 -11.72 -14.57
N GLY A 247 19.51 -13.03 -14.40
CA GLY A 247 20.37 -13.65 -13.39
C GLY A 247 19.62 -14.51 -12.37
N GLY A 248 20.39 -15.00 -11.39
CA GLY A 248 19.88 -15.81 -10.29
C GLY A 248 19.21 -14.97 -9.21
N MET A 249 18.09 -15.46 -8.68
CA MET A 249 17.34 -14.81 -7.60
C MET A 249 17.81 -15.31 -6.23
N ARG A 250 18.97 -14.81 -5.77
CA ARG A 250 19.49 -15.06 -4.42
C ARG A 250 18.89 -14.06 -3.43
N LEU A 251 18.23 -14.57 -2.39
CA LEU A 251 17.78 -13.77 -1.26
C LEU A 251 18.91 -13.68 -0.24
N VAL A 252 19.75 -12.66 -0.38
CA VAL A 252 21.03 -12.57 0.33
C VAL A 252 20.87 -12.68 1.84
N GLU A 253 19.97 -11.90 2.45
CA GLU A 253 19.76 -11.93 3.90
C GLU A 253 19.11 -13.24 4.38
N ALA A 254 18.27 -13.83 3.55
CA ALA A 254 17.62 -15.09 3.86
C ALA A 254 18.49 -16.31 3.52
N GLU A 255 19.64 -16.12 2.89
CA GLU A 255 20.58 -17.17 2.50
C GLU A 255 19.95 -18.32 1.69
N VAL A 256 18.97 -18.01 0.84
CA VAL A 256 18.27 -18.99 -0.02
C VAL A 256 18.18 -18.53 -1.47
N ASP A 257 17.96 -19.47 -2.39
CA ASP A 257 17.80 -19.21 -3.82
C ASP A 257 16.40 -19.55 -4.30
N ILE A 258 15.74 -18.64 -5.01
CA ILE A 258 14.55 -19.00 -5.79
C ILE A 258 15.00 -19.78 -7.02
N MET A 259 14.52 -21.01 -7.13
CA MET A 259 14.81 -21.91 -8.24
C MET A 259 13.79 -21.75 -9.36
N PHE A 260 12.51 -21.74 -9.01
CA PHE A 260 11.42 -21.69 -9.99
C PHE A 260 10.27 -20.83 -9.47
N ILE A 261 9.59 -20.15 -10.39
CA ILE A 261 8.33 -19.45 -10.11
C ILE A 261 7.31 -19.96 -11.11
N VAL A 262 6.17 -20.43 -10.62
CA VAL A 262 5.05 -20.92 -11.41
C VAL A 262 3.81 -20.15 -11.00
N LYS A 263 3.06 -19.63 -11.98
CA LYS A 263 1.82 -18.90 -11.74
C LYS A 263 0.71 -19.54 -12.56
N ASN A 264 -0.36 -19.97 -11.90
CA ASN A 264 -1.50 -20.64 -12.52
C ASN A 264 -1.10 -21.83 -13.42
N GLY A 265 -0.07 -22.56 -13.02
CA GLY A 265 0.47 -23.70 -13.78
C GLY A 265 1.42 -23.33 -14.94
N GLU A 266 1.66 -22.04 -15.19
CA GLU A 266 2.65 -21.59 -16.18
C GLU A 266 3.98 -21.26 -15.49
N VAL A 267 5.09 -21.76 -16.04
CA VAL A 267 6.43 -21.43 -15.54
C VAL A 267 6.73 -19.98 -15.89
N MET A 268 6.99 -19.15 -14.89
CA MET A 268 7.30 -17.72 -15.05
C MET A 268 8.81 -17.46 -15.04
N TYR A 269 9.56 -18.29 -14.29
CA TYR A 269 11.02 -18.17 -14.13
C TYR A 269 11.66 -19.52 -13.80
N VAL A 270 12.86 -19.72 -14.34
CA VAL A 270 13.77 -20.84 -14.06
C VAL A 270 15.15 -20.25 -13.78
N ASN A 271 15.74 -20.57 -12.64
CA ASN A 271 17.05 -20.05 -12.27
C ASN A 271 18.18 -20.86 -12.91
N ASN A 272 18.81 -20.26 -13.94
CA ASN A 272 19.91 -20.86 -14.67
C ASN A 272 21.29 -20.61 -14.03
N GLU A 273 21.40 -19.77 -13.01
CA GLU A 273 22.64 -19.38 -12.33
C GLU A 273 22.85 -20.17 -11.03
N THR A 274 22.55 -21.47 -11.05
CA THR A 274 22.51 -22.34 -9.85
C THR A 274 23.50 -23.47 -9.89
N SER A 275 24.40 -23.51 -10.87
CA SER A 275 25.34 -24.63 -11.07
C SER A 275 26.22 -24.93 -9.84
N ASN A 276 26.52 -23.92 -9.02
CA ASN A 276 27.26 -24.06 -7.76
C ASN A 276 26.47 -24.72 -6.63
N LEU A 277 25.15 -24.88 -6.77
CA LEU A 277 24.29 -25.54 -5.77
C LEU A 277 24.16 -27.06 -6.00
N TYR A 278 24.71 -27.58 -7.11
CA TYR A 278 24.59 -28.98 -7.47
C TYR A 278 25.88 -29.76 -7.25
N GLU A 279 25.74 -30.99 -6.76
CA GLU A 279 26.74 -32.04 -6.86
C GLU A 279 26.53 -32.83 -8.15
N ILE A 280 27.61 -33.27 -8.78
CA ILE A 280 27.57 -34.16 -9.95
C ILE A 280 27.74 -35.59 -9.44
N ASP A 281 26.79 -36.46 -9.75
CA ASP A 281 26.89 -37.88 -9.42
C ASP A 281 27.74 -38.64 -10.46
N ASN A 282 27.92 -39.94 -10.22
CA ASN A 282 28.84 -40.77 -11.01
C ASN A 282 28.38 -40.98 -12.46
N ASP A 283 27.09 -40.82 -12.76
CA ASP A 283 26.48 -40.89 -14.08
C ASP A 283 26.32 -39.53 -14.77
N GLY A 284 26.82 -38.46 -14.12
CA GLY A 284 26.89 -37.10 -14.67
C GLY A 284 25.60 -36.30 -14.49
N ASP A 285 24.64 -36.84 -13.74
CA ASP A 285 23.42 -36.17 -13.35
C ASP A 285 23.68 -35.24 -12.16
N MET A 286 23.01 -34.09 -12.17
CA MET A 286 23.22 -33.07 -11.15
C MET A 286 22.15 -33.20 -10.07
N LYS A 287 22.58 -33.28 -8.81
CA LYS A 287 21.70 -33.33 -7.65
C LYS A 287 21.96 -32.13 -6.76
N LEU A 288 20.91 -31.43 -6.36
CA LEU A 288 21.03 -30.27 -5.46
C LEU A 288 21.62 -30.73 -4.11
N ASP A 289 22.64 -30.01 -3.63
CA ASP A 289 23.14 -30.14 -2.26
C ASP A 289 22.20 -29.40 -1.29
N GLY A 290 21.10 -30.07 -0.95
CA GLY A 290 20.08 -29.53 -0.06
C GLY A 290 18.67 -30.00 -0.40
N ARG A 291 17.70 -29.12 -0.15
CA ARG A 291 16.28 -29.38 -0.40
C ARG A 291 15.57 -28.16 -0.97
N VAL A 292 14.53 -28.43 -1.76
CA VAL A 292 13.62 -27.39 -2.25
C VAL A 292 12.35 -27.39 -1.42
N VAL A 293 11.89 -26.21 -1.00
CA VAL A 293 10.58 -26.00 -0.39
C VAL A 293 9.69 -25.27 -1.39
N ASN A 294 8.45 -25.72 -1.55
CA ASN A 294 7.47 -25.05 -2.40
C ASN A 294 6.59 -24.12 -1.55
N PHE A 295 6.76 -22.81 -1.75
CA PHE A 295 5.95 -21.75 -1.17
C PHE A 295 4.75 -21.48 -2.06
N ILE A 296 3.56 -21.76 -1.54
CA ILE A 296 2.32 -21.63 -2.29
C ILE A 296 1.55 -20.43 -1.75
N PHE A 297 1.34 -19.44 -2.59
CA PHE A 297 0.55 -18.27 -2.31
C PHE A 297 -0.77 -18.37 -3.07
N LYS A 298 -1.88 -18.47 -2.34
CA LYS A 298 -3.23 -18.60 -2.91
C LYS A 298 -4.09 -17.40 -2.62
N ASP A 299 -4.73 -16.90 -3.67
CA ASP A 299 -5.87 -16.00 -3.63
C ASP A 299 -7.07 -16.66 -4.35
N SER A 300 -8.25 -16.06 -4.24
CA SER A 300 -9.50 -16.51 -4.88
C SER A 300 -9.37 -16.91 -6.35
N ASN A 301 -8.49 -16.25 -7.12
CA ASN A 301 -8.34 -16.46 -8.56
C ASN A 301 -6.91 -16.82 -9.01
N GLU A 302 -5.95 -16.92 -8.09
CA GLU A 302 -4.53 -17.12 -8.44
C GLU A 302 -3.85 -18.12 -7.51
N VAL A 303 -3.03 -18.98 -8.10
CA VAL A 303 -2.10 -19.86 -7.38
C VAL A 303 -0.69 -19.60 -7.87
N ILE A 304 0.17 -19.17 -6.96
CA ILE A 304 1.59 -18.92 -7.23
C ILE A 304 2.41 -19.92 -6.42
N GLU A 305 3.28 -20.66 -7.09
CA GLU A 305 4.20 -21.62 -6.48
C GLU A 305 5.63 -21.12 -6.70
N ILE A 306 6.34 -20.86 -5.60
CA ILE A 306 7.74 -20.42 -5.61
C ILE A 306 8.57 -21.48 -4.94
N PHE A 307 9.46 -22.07 -5.72
CA PHE A 307 10.32 -23.16 -5.32
C PHE A 307 11.66 -22.60 -4.87
N VAL A 308 12.00 -22.78 -3.60
CA VAL A 308 13.16 -22.16 -2.95
C VAL A 308 14.12 -23.23 -2.47
N ALA A 309 15.39 -23.13 -2.85
CA ALA A 309 16.46 -24.01 -2.40
C ALA A 309 17.01 -23.54 -1.05
N PHE A 310 17.11 -24.51 -0.14
CA PHE A 310 17.77 -24.41 1.16
C PHE A 310 18.94 -25.39 1.17
N ASP A 311 20.02 -25.04 1.85
CA ASP A 311 21.10 -25.99 2.11
C ASP A 311 20.62 -27.16 2.99
N ASP A 312 21.38 -28.26 2.99
CA ASP A 312 20.99 -29.49 3.69
C ASP A 312 20.96 -29.31 5.22
N GLN A 313 21.81 -28.44 5.79
CA GLN A 313 21.87 -28.20 7.23
C GLN A 313 20.64 -27.43 7.72
N ASP A 314 20.27 -26.34 7.05
CA ASP A 314 19.08 -25.54 7.34
C ASP A 314 17.83 -26.41 7.18
N SER A 315 17.75 -27.16 6.07
CA SER A 315 16.68 -28.12 5.81
C SER A 315 16.55 -29.20 6.89
N TYR A 316 17.67 -29.76 7.35
CA TYR A 316 17.67 -30.77 8.41
C TYR A 316 17.17 -30.20 9.74
N SER A 317 17.63 -29.01 10.13
CA SER A 317 17.22 -28.35 11.37
C SER A 317 15.70 -28.06 11.37
N MET A 318 15.17 -27.55 10.26
CA MET A 318 13.77 -27.18 10.12
C MET A 318 12.84 -28.39 10.05
N PHE A 319 13.17 -29.40 9.23
CA PHE A 319 12.22 -30.45 8.88
C PHE A 319 12.48 -31.78 9.58
N THR A 320 13.68 -32.00 10.12
CA THR A 320 13.99 -33.18 10.93
C THR A 320 13.95 -32.85 12.42
N MET A 321 14.52 -31.71 12.83
CA MET A 321 14.54 -31.30 14.24
C MET A 321 13.37 -30.39 14.63
N ASN A 322 12.58 -29.91 13.66
CA ASN A 322 11.45 -28.99 13.86
C ASN A 322 11.83 -27.71 14.64
N MET A 323 13.09 -27.28 14.53
CA MET A 323 13.62 -26.11 15.24
C MET A 323 13.32 -24.84 14.45
N GLY A 324 12.56 -23.91 15.02
CA GLY A 324 12.32 -22.58 14.43
C GLY A 324 11.67 -22.60 13.04
N ARG A 325 11.12 -23.73 12.60
CA ARG A 325 10.69 -23.97 11.22
C ARG A 325 9.72 -22.91 10.72
N ASP A 326 8.65 -22.65 11.48
CA ASP A 326 7.60 -21.74 11.03
C ASP A 326 8.10 -20.29 10.98
N GLU A 327 8.97 -19.89 11.94
CA GLU A 327 9.62 -18.56 11.94
C GLU A 327 10.52 -18.41 10.71
N ARG A 328 11.35 -19.42 10.41
CA ARG A 328 12.26 -19.42 9.26
C ARG A 328 11.52 -19.39 7.93
N LEU A 329 10.46 -20.19 7.77
CA LEU A 329 9.63 -20.19 6.57
C LEU A 329 8.90 -18.85 6.39
N ASN A 330 8.36 -18.27 7.46
CA ASN A 330 7.72 -16.96 7.39
C ASN A 330 8.71 -15.85 7.02
N TYR A 331 9.93 -15.89 7.55
CA TYR A 331 11.00 -14.95 7.19
C TYR A 331 11.37 -15.06 5.71
N VAL A 332 11.52 -16.27 5.17
CA VAL A 332 11.78 -16.48 3.73
C VAL A 332 10.61 -16.00 2.87
N ALA A 333 9.37 -16.25 3.29
CA ALA A 333 8.18 -15.75 2.58
C ALA A 333 8.20 -14.20 2.50
N GLN A 334 8.54 -13.51 3.58
CA GLN A 334 8.70 -12.05 3.58
C GLN A 334 9.84 -11.60 2.66
N ALA A 335 10.98 -12.28 2.72
CA ALA A 335 12.14 -11.97 1.88
C ALA A 335 11.80 -12.12 0.38
N ILE A 336 10.96 -13.09 0.00
CA ILE A 336 10.47 -13.23 -1.39
C ILE A 336 9.74 -11.96 -1.83
N PHE A 337 8.78 -11.47 -1.04
CA PHE A 337 8.05 -10.24 -1.38
C PHE A 337 9.00 -9.03 -1.46
N GLN A 338 9.97 -8.95 -0.55
CA GLN A 338 10.97 -7.89 -0.56
C GLN A 338 11.82 -7.92 -1.82
N PHE A 339 12.33 -9.10 -2.19
CA PHE A 339 13.13 -9.29 -3.39
C PHE A 339 12.37 -8.87 -4.66
N MET A 340 11.12 -9.30 -4.80
CA MET A 340 10.30 -8.95 -5.98
C MET A 340 10.12 -7.42 -6.09
N GLY A 341 9.82 -6.76 -4.97
CA GLY A 341 9.62 -5.31 -4.98
C GLY A 341 10.91 -4.52 -5.23
N GLN A 342 12.04 -4.91 -4.63
CA GLN A 342 13.33 -4.26 -4.85
C GLN A 342 13.79 -4.36 -6.31
N ASN A 343 13.44 -5.44 -6.99
CA ASN A 343 13.82 -5.71 -8.37
C ASN A 343 12.73 -5.35 -9.40
N ASN A 344 11.64 -4.68 -8.99
CA ASN A 344 10.52 -4.30 -9.84
C ASN A 344 9.87 -5.47 -10.62
N ILE A 345 9.76 -6.64 -9.99
CA ILE A 345 9.11 -7.83 -10.56
C ILE A 345 7.63 -7.80 -10.20
N THR A 346 6.80 -7.28 -11.11
CA THR A 346 5.38 -6.98 -10.85
C THR A 346 4.40 -8.01 -11.43
N ASN A 347 4.87 -8.97 -12.22
CA ASN A 347 4.04 -9.96 -12.90
C ASN A 347 3.89 -11.29 -12.14
N VAL A 348 4.39 -11.39 -10.91
CA VAL A 348 4.25 -12.58 -10.05
C VAL A 348 3.06 -12.41 -9.13
N PHE A 349 3.17 -11.51 -8.15
CA PHE A 349 2.11 -11.22 -7.19
C PHE A 349 1.19 -10.11 -7.68
N SER A 350 -0.11 -10.32 -7.54
CA SER A 350 -1.11 -9.26 -7.67
C SER A 350 -0.98 -8.28 -6.52
N ALA A 351 -1.03 -7.00 -6.84
CA ALA A 351 -1.03 -5.90 -5.87
C ALA A 351 -2.27 -5.89 -4.95
N THR A 352 -3.37 -6.52 -5.38
CA THR A 352 -4.66 -6.47 -4.67
C THR A 352 -5.00 -7.74 -3.89
N ALA A 353 -4.30 -8.83 -4.18
CA ALA A 353 -4.57 -10.13 -3.59
C ALA A 353 -4.07 -10.20 -2.14
N THR A 354 -4.88 -10.79 -1.26
CA THR A 354 -4.41 -11.19 0.08
C THR A 354 -4.06 -12.67 0.01
N TYR A 355 -2.78 -12.97 -0.11
CA TYR A 355 -2.34 -14.35 -0.26
C TYR A 355 -2.34 -15.09 1.07
N SER A 356 -3.00 -16.24 1.10
CA SER A 356 -2.72 -17.26 2.13
C SER A 356 -1.46 -18.02 1.73
N SER A 357 -0.51 -18.18 2.65
CA SER A 357 0.69 -18.97 2.42
C SER A 357 0.52 -20.41 2.91
N GLN A 358 0.93 -21.36 2.10
CA GLN A 358 1.08 -22.77 2.43
C GLN A 358 2.45 -23.25 1.98
N TYR A 359 2.99 -24.26 2.65
CA TYR A 359 4.31 -24.80 2.33
C TYR A 359 4.19 -26.31 2.06
N HIS A 360 4.70 -26.77 0.91
CA HIS A 360 4.84 -28.21 0.66
C HIS A 360 6.26 -28.66 0.98
N TYR A 361 6.33 -29.77 1.72
CA TYR A 361 7.54 -30.23 2.39
C TYR A 361 8.61 -30.73 1.42
N THR A 362 9.85 -30.56 1.88
CA THR A 362 11.12 -30.69 1.16
C THR A 362 11.16 -31.72 0.04
N PHE A 363 11.60 -31.26 -1.12
CA PHE A 363 11.88 -32.07 -2.29
C PHE A 363 13.38 -32.22 -2.49
N LYS A 364 13.80 -33.43 -2.90
CA LYS A 364 15.10 -33.60 -3.56
C LYS A 364 14.98 -33.08 -4.99
N LEU A 365 15.99 -32.37 -5.47
CA LEU A 365 16.02 -31.82 -6.82
C LEU A 365 17.16 -32.45 -7.62
N TYR A 366 16.82 -32.95 -8.80
CA TYR A 366 17.74 -33.46 -9.81
C TYR A 366 17.62 -32.64 -11.07
N LYS A 367 18.73 -32.45 -11.79
CA LYS A 367 18.81 -31.72 -13.04
C LYS A 367 19.52 -32.56 -14.08
N LYS A 368 18.89 -32.67 -15.25
CA LYS A 368 19.43 -33.38 -16.42
C LYS A 368 19.04 -32.60 -17.67
N ASN A 369 20.04 -32.19 -18.46
CA ASN A 369 19.87 -31.20 -19.53
C ASN A 369 19.18 -29.92 -18.96
N ASP A 370 18.06 -29.51 -19.54
CA ASP A 370 17.27 -28.35 -19.11
C ASP A 370 16.01 -28.72 -18.29
N LYS A 371 15.92 -29.99 -17.85
CA LYS A 371 14.81 -30.49 -17.06
C LYS A 371 15.21 -30.60 -15.59
N HIS A 372 14.26 -30.29 -14.72
CA HIS A 372 14.37 -30.35 -13.27
C HIS A 372 13.32 -31.31 -12.73
N PHE A 373 13.76 -32.34 -12.02
CA PHE A 373 12.91 -33.32 -11.38
C PHE A 373 12.97 -33.16 -9.88
N MET A 374 11.81 -32.90 -9.27
CA MET A 374 11.67 -32.81 -7.82
C MET A 374 10.80 -33.93 -7.29
N ILE A 375 11.20 -34.53 -6.17
CA ILE A 375 10.41 -35.57 -5.51
C ILE A 375 10.54 -35.47 -3.99
N ASN A 376 9.43 -35.64 -3.29
CA ASN A 376 9.40 -35.64 -1.84
C ASN A 376 9.89 -36.98 -1.26
N ASN A 377 10.21 -36.99 0.04
CA ASN A 377 10.84 -38.15 0.69
C ASN A 377 9.98 -39.43 0.66
N ASN A 378 8.65 -39.30 0.75
CA ASN A 378 7.72 -40.43 0.71
C ASN A 378 7.33 -40.82 -0.73
N GLN A 379 7.90 -40.17 -1.75
CA GLN A 379 7.64 -40.40 -3.18
C GLN A 379 6.16 -40.26 -3.57
N SER A 380 5.37 -39.52 -2.80
CA SER A 380 3.94 -39.31 -3.07
C SER A 380 3.69 -38.14 -4.01
N GLN A 381 4.66 -37.24 -4.17
CA GLN A 381 4.51 -36.03 -4.95
C GLN A 381 5.81 -35.73 -5.69
N ALA A 382 5.69 -35.47 -6.98
CA ALA A 382 6.80 -35.12 -7.83
C ALA A 382 6.45 -33.99 -8.79
N TYR A 383 7.49 -33.27 -9.22
CA TYR A 383 7.38 -32.21 -10.20
C TYR A 383 8.39 -32.41 -11.32
N LEU A 384 7.96 -32.07 -12.53
CA LEU A 384 8.86 -31.88 -13.68
C LEU A 384 8.76 -30.43 -14.13
N ILE A 385 9.88 -29.71 -14.05
CA ILE A 385 9.95 -28.29 -14.40
C ILE A 385 11.04 -28.04 -15.45
N SER A 386 10.70 -27.31 -16.51
CA SER A 386 11.64 -26.68 -17.44
C SER A 386 11.08 -25.31 -17.84
N GLU A 387 11.73 -24.59 -18.76
CA GLU A 387 11.19 -23.29 -19.22
C GLU A 387 9.74 -23.39 -19.72
N ASN A 388 9.33 -24.49 -20.33
CA ASN A 388 7.98 -24.61 -20.91
C ASN A 388 7.18 -25.80 -20.36
N ILE A 389 7.69 -26.48 -19.34
CA ILE A 389 7.05 -27.67 -18.78
C ILE A 389 6.84 -27.41 -17.29
N TYR A 390 5.60 -27.58 -16.84
CA TYR A 390 5.24 -27.71 -15.44
C TYR A 390 4.30 -28.90 -15.30
N LYS A 391 4.73 -29.95 -14.59
CA LYS A 391 3.90 -31.10 -14.26
C LYS A 391 3.98 -31.35 -12.76
N ASN A 392 2.83 -31.63 -12.15
CA ASN A 392 2.68 -32.08 -10.77
C ASN A 392 1.68 -33.24 -10.80
N ASN A 393 2.20 -34.47 -10.92
CA ASN A 393 1.44 -35.69 -11.21
C ASN A 393 2.02 -36.87 -10.41
N ASN A 394 1.56 -38.09 -10.70
CA ASN A 394 2.10 -39.33 -10.11
C ASN A 394 3.65 -39.36 -10.25
N ALA A 395 4.31 -39.71 -9.16
CA ALA A 395 5.77 -39.71 -9.07
C ALA A 395 6.43 -40.71 -10.02
N ASP A 396 5.82 -41.87 -10.25
CA ASP A 396 6.36 -42.90 -11.14
C ASP A 396 6.34 -42.43 -12.60
N ASP A 397 5.26 -41.80 -13.04
CA ASP A 397 5.12 -41.26 -14.40
C ASP A 397 6.18 -40.19 -14.69
N ILE A 398 6.33 -39.23 -13.76
CA ILE A 398 7.31 -38.15 -13.89
C ILE A 398 8.73 -38.71 -13.87
N LYS A 399 9.01 -39.68 -13.00
CA LYS A 399 10.33 -40.31 -12.87
C LYS A 399 10.71 -41.02 -14.17
N SER A 400 9.80 -41.81 -14.74
CA SER A 400 10.02 -42.49 -16.03
C SER A 400 10.28 -41.50 -17.17
N GLU A 401 9.52 -40.41 -17.23
CA GLU A 401 9.71 -39.34 -18.22
C GLU A 401 11.05 -38.63 -18.08
N PHE A 402 11.49 -38.36 -16.85
CA PHE A 402 12.75 -37.66 -16.58
C PHE A 402 13.97 -38.53 -16.93
N TRP A 403 13.95 -39.82 -16.53
CA TRP A 403 15.06 -40.74 -16.75
C TRP A 403 15.05 -41.43 -18.12
N GLY A 404 13.99 -41.25 -18.91
CA GLY A 404 13.84 -41.92 -20.22
C GLY A 404 13.67 -43.44 -20.10
N MET A 405 13.13 -43.90 -18.97
CA MET A 405 12.83 -45.31 -18.73
C MET A 405 11.43 -45.60 -19.30
N ALA A 406 11.38 -46.18 -20.49
CA ALA A 406 10.14 -46.66 -21.13
C ALA A 406 9.75 -48.04 -20.62
#